data_AF-A0A7K0DEG0-F1
#
_entry.id   AF-A0A7K0DEG0-F1
#
_cell.length_a   1.000
_cell.length_b   1.000
_cell.length_c   1.000
_cell.angle_alpha   90.00
_cell.angle_beta   90.00
_cell.angle_gamma   90.00
#
_symmetry.space_group_name_H-M   'P 1'
#
loop_
_entity.id
_entity.type
_entity.pdbx_description
1 polymer ?
#
loop_
_entity_poly.entity_id
_entity_poly.type
_entity_poly.pdbx_seq_one_letter_code
_entity_poly.pdbx_strand_id
1 'polypeptide(L)'
;MRVRWRAGCPADRLAPALAAAVQAADEALAPFEAVLAGLVTVGDILAERVSSTAAQRRAIVRASPELQERERTKFAAVADTLADALEQRGAPTAEADLLAQVGIAIFVEAFARWAQDTQSTRLADLVREVAAELAAHLGTAR
;
A
#
# COMPACT_ATOMS: atom_id res chain seq x y z
N MET A 1 5.65 -29.19 9.54
CA MET A 1 6.86 -28.35 9.37
C MET A 1 6.52 -26.92 9.80
N ARG A 2 7.10 -26.42 10.90
CA ARG A 2 6.84 -25.05 11.37
C ARG A 2 7.77 -24.09 10.63
N VAL A 3 7.23 -23.29 9.71
CA VAL A 3 7.97 -22.20 9.08
C VAL A 3 8.23 -21.14 10.15
N ARG A 4 9.48 -21.11 10.65
CA ARG A 4 9.97 -20.08 11.56
C ARG A 4 10.15 -18.80 10.75
N TRP A 5 9.10 -17.97 10.67
CA TRP A 5 9.20 -16.63 10.12
C TRP A 5 10.14 -15.82 11.03
N ARG A 6 11.38 -15.58 10.59
CA ARG A 6 12.35 -14.74 11.32
C ARG A 6 11.94 -13.28 11.15
N ALA A 7 12.02 -12.51 12.24
CA ALA A 7 12.04 -11.06 12.20
C ALA A 7 13.10 -10.59 11.20
N GLY A 8 12.69 -9.79 10.21
CA GLY A 8 13.52 -9.36 9.09
C GLY A 8 12.92 -9.62 7.71
N CYS A 9 11.63 -9.96 7.62
CA CYS A 9 10.96 -10.07 6.33
C CYS A 9 10.80 -8.64 5.75
N PRO A 10 11.00 -8.40 4.44
CA PRO A 10 10.79 -7.07 3.82
C PRO A 10 9.40 -6.48 4.11
N ALA A 11 8.43 -7.39 4.27
CA ALA A 11 7.09 -7.18 4.78
C ALA A 11 7.01 -6.38 6.09
N ASP A 12 7.93 -6.63 7.02
CA ASP A 12 7.94 -6.06 8.37
C ASP A 12 8.43 -4.60 8.38
N ARG A 13 8.99 -4.13 7.25
CA ARG A 13 9.44 -2.74 7.09
C ARG A 13 8.50 -1.88 6.25
N LEU A 14 7.46 -2.45 5.65
CA LEU A 14 6.54 -1.69 4.80
C LEU A 14 5.74 -0.66 5.61
N ALA A 15 5.12 -1.08 6.71
CA ALA A 15 4.37 -0.20 7.60
C ALA A 15 5.20 1.00 8.10
N PRO A 16 6.37 0.81 8.74
CA PRO A 16 7.15 1.95 9.22
C PRO A 16 7.73 2.80 8.08
N ALA A 17 8.06 2.23 6.92
CA ALA A 17 8.52 3.01 5.77
C ALA A 17 7.41 3.89 5.19
N LEU A 18 6.19 3.36 5.09
CA LEU A 18 5.03 4.12 4.63
C LEU A 18 4.66 5.23 5.60
N ALA A 19 4.58 4.94 6.91
CA ALA A 19 4.30 5.94 7.92
C ALA A 19 5.33 7.07 7.89
N ALA A 20 6.62 6.74 7.81
CA ALA A 20 7.69 7.74 7.69
C ALA A 20 7.56 8.58 6.41
N ALA A 21 7.23 7.96 5.28
CA ALA A 21 7.04 8.68 4.01
C ALA A 21 5.82 9.61 4.06
N VAL A 22 4.73 9.20 4.71
CA VAL A 22 3.55 10.04 4.93
C VAL A 22 3.88 11.20 5.87
N GLN A 23 4.60 10.97 6.96
CA GLN A 23 5.05 12.07 7.85
C GLN A 23 5.95 13.07 7.13
N ALA A 24 6.87 12.57 6.29
CA ALA A 24 7.84 13.41 5.58
C ALA A 24 7.26 14.12 4.34
N ALA A 25 6.04 13.80 3.93
CA ALA A 25 5.37 14.50 2.83
C ALA A 25 5.14 15.97 3.19
N ASP A 26 5.12 16.84 2.19
CA ASP A 26 4.90 18.28 2.37
C ASP A 26 3.68 18.56 3.27
N GLU A 27 3.85 19.39 4.30
CA GLU A 27 2.81 19.75 5.27
C GLU A 27 1.60 20.42 4.62
N ALA A 28 1.78 21.05 3.46
CA ALA A 28 0.70 21.68 2.70
C ALA A 28 -0.23 20.68 1.99
N LEU A 29 0.17 19.42 1.84
CA LEU A 29 -0.67 18.39 1.21
C LEU A 29 -1.85 18.00 2.08
N ALA A 30 -3.01 17.83 1.45
CA ALA A 30 -4.16 17.24 2.13
C ALA A 30 -3.81 15.82 2.64
N PRO A 31 -4.45 15.33 3.72
CA PRO A 31 -4.09 14.05 4.33
C PRO A 31 -4.01 12.89 3.33
N PHE A 32 -4.97 12.77 2.41
CA PHE A 32 -4.97 11.70 1.43
C PHE A 32 -3.89 11.86 0.34
N GLU A 33 -3.56 13.10 -0.04
CA GLU A 33 -2.46 13.36 -0.98
C GLU A 33 -1.12 12.97 -0.36
N ALA A 34 -0.94 13.18 0.95
CA ALA A 34 0.23 12.70 1.68
C ALA A 34 0.32 11.17 1.69
N VAL A 35 -0.82 10.45 1.81
CA VAL A 35 -0.85 8.98 1.64
C VAL A 35 -0.37 8.57 0.25
N LEU A 36 -0.93 9.16 -0.81
CA LEU A 36 -0.55 8.83 -2.19
C LEU A 36 0.93 9.12 -2.46
N ALA A 37 1.45 10.25 -1.96
CA ALA A 37 2.86 10.59 -2.05
C ALA A 37 3.76 9.55 -1.33
N GLY A 38 3.34 9.10 -0.14
CA GLY A 38 4.01 8.05 0.60
C GLY A 38 4.02 6.70 -0.14
N LEU A 39 2.87 6.30 -0.70
CA LEU A 39 2.73 5.09 -1.51
C LEU A 39 3.61 5.11 -2.76
N VAL A 40 3.67 6.24 -3.46
CA VAL A 40 4.55 6.45 -4.63
C VAL A 40 6.01 6.28 -4.23
N THR A 41 6.42 6.93 -3.13
CA THR A 41 7.82 6.91 -2.65
C THR A 41 8.27 5.51 -2.27
N VAL A 42 7.43 4.78 -1.53
CA VAL A 42 7.79 3.43 -1.05
C VAL A 42 7.56 2.36 -2.13
N GLY A 43 6.64 2.60 -3.06
CA GLY A 43 6.30 1.68 -4.14
C GLY A 43 7.50 1.28 -4.98
N ASP A 44 8.30 2.25 -5.44
CA ASP A 44 9.48 1.95 -6.28
C ASP A 44 10.55 1.15 -5.52
N ILE A 45 10.79 1.50 -4.25
CA ILE A 45 11.73 0.76 -3.38
C ILE A 45 11.28 -0.69 -3.20
N LEU A 46 9.97 -0.91 -3.03
CA LEU A 46 9.43 -2.26 -2.93
C LEU A 46 9.58 -3.00 -4.26
N ALA A 47 9.20 -2.37 -5.37
CA ALA A 47 9.24 -2.93 -6.71
C ALA A 47 10.63 -3.43 -7.08
N GLU A 48 11.67 -2.63 -6.84
CA GLU A 48 13.07 -3.02 -7.06
C GLU A 48 13.45 -4.29 -6.28
N ARG A 49 12.96 -4.43 -5.05
CA ARG A 49 13.29 -5.57 -4.17
C ARG A 49 12.56 -6.85 -4.51
N VAL A 50 11.36 -6.76 -5.08
CA VAL A 50 10.49 -7.94 -5.26
C VAL A 50 10.20 -8.27 -6.73
N SER A 51 10.68 -7.47 -7.68
CA SER A 51 10.45 -7.61 -9.13
C SER A 51 10.57 -9.04 -9.64
N SER A 52 11.63 -9.76 -9.27
CA SER A 52 11.87 -11.14 -9.72
C SER A 52 10.93 -12.19 -9.13
N THR A 53 10.22 -11.89 -8.04
CA THR A 53 9.38 -12.87 -7.32
C THR A 53 7.93 -12.44 -7.13
N ALA A 54 7.55 -11.22 -7.53
CA ALA A 54 6.23 -10.63 -7.25
C ALA A 54 5.09 -11.47 -7.82
N ALA A 55 5.15 -11.80 -9.12
CA ALA A 55 4.15 -12.62 -9.80
C ALA A 55 3.97 -14.00 -9.13
N GLN A 56 5.09 -14.68 -8.87
CA GLN A 56 5.10 -16.01 -8.26
C GLN A 56 4.55 -16.00 -6.83
N ARG A 57 4.98 -15.05 -6.00
CA ARG A 57 4.48 -14.90 -4.63
C ARG A 57 2.97 -14.67 -4.62
N ARG A 58 2.48 -13.80 -5.50
CA ARG A 58 1.05 -13.51 -5.62
C ARG A 58 0.26 -14.75 -6.06
N ALA A 59 0.76 -15.52 -7.01
CA ALA A 59 0.13 -16.77 -7.42
C ALA A 59 0.02 -17.77 -6.25
N ILE A 60 1.07 -17.91 -5.44
CA ILE A 60 1.07 -18.76 -4.24
C ILE A 60 0.05 -18.29 -3.21
N VAL A 61 0.02 -16.98 -2.91
CA VAL A 61 -0.93 -16.42 -1.93
C VAL A 61 -2.37 -16.62 -2.41
N ARG A 62 -2.67 -16.37 -3.68
CA ARG A 62 -4.03 -16.56 -4.23
C ARG A 62 -4.50 -18.01 -4.17
N ALA A 63 -3.60 -18.98 -4.19
CA ALA A 63 -3.94 -20.40 -4.18
C ALA A 63 -4.27 -20.97 -2.78
N SER A 64 -4.02 -20.23 -1.69
CA SER A 64 -4.25 -20.71 -0.31
C SER A 64 -5.08 -19.71 0.50
N PRO A 65 -6.28 -20.10 0.98
CA PRO A 65 -7.09 -19.25 1.86
C PRO A 65 -6.33 -18.76 3.10
N GLU A 66 -5.52 -19.62 3.72
CA GLU A 66 -4.75 -19.29 4.92
C GLU A 66 -3.70 -18.21 4.64
N LEU A 67 -3.07 -18.25 3.46
CA LEU A 67 -2.13 -17.20 3.05
C LEU A 67 -2.84 -15.89 2.72
N GLN A 68 -4.03 -15.94 2.13
CA GLN A 68 -4.83 -14.73 1.88
C GLN A 68 -5.26 -14.07 3.18
N GLU A 69 -5.72 -14.85 4.17
CA GLU A 69 -6.07 -14.33 5.50
C GLU A 69 -4.88 -13.64 6.15
N ARG A 70 -3.72 -14.29 6.15
CA ARG A 70 -2.49 -13.72 6.70
C ARG A 70 -2.06 -12.44 5.98
N GLU A 71 -2.20 -12.39 4.65
CA GLU A 71 -1.89 -11.19 3.87
C GLU A 71 -2.85 -10.04 4.21
N ARG A 72 -4.15 -10.31 4.34
CA ARG A 72 -5.13 -9.31 4.78
C ARG A 72 -4.82 -8.79 6.18
N THR A 73 -4.54 -9.68 7.15
CA THR A 73 -4.12 -9.26 8.50
C THR A 73 -2.88 -8.37 8.47
N LYS A 74 -1.91 -8.69 7.60
CA LYS A 74 -0.72 -7.87 7.44
C LYS A 74 -1.05 -6.48 6.88
N PHE A 75 -1.90 -6.38 5.86
CA PHE A 75 -2.31 -5.10 5.30
C PHE A 75 -3.17 -4.27 6.26
N ALA A 76 -3.99 -4.92 7.09
CA ALA A 76 -4.71 -4.25 8.17
C ALA A 76 -3.74 -3.56 9.14
N ALA A 77 -2.69 -4.25 9.60
CA ALA A 77 -1.69 -3.64 10.46
C ALA A 77 -0.92 -2.47 9.80
N VAL A 78 -0.72 -2.52 8.47
CA VAL A 78 -0.15 -1.39 7.72
C VAL A 78 -1.13 -0.21 7.68
N ALA A 79 -2.43 -0.47 7.50
CA ALA A 79 -3.46 0.55 7.54
C ALA A 79 -3.53 1.24 8.91
N ASP A 80 -3.46 0.49 10.01
CA ASP A 80 -3.45 1.05 11.37
C ASP A 80 -2.25 2.00 11.55
N THR A 81 -1.06 1.60 11.08
CA THR A 81 0.14 2.46 11.16
C THR A 81 0.02 3.72 10.29
N LEU A 82 -0.68 3.62 9.15
CA LEU A 82 -0.96 4.78 8.30
C LEU A 82 -1.99 5.73 8.93
N ALA A 83 -2.99 5.20 9.61
CA ALA A 83 -3.97 6.00 10.35
C ALA A 83 -3.27 6.80 11.46
N ASP A 84 -2.43 6.15 12.28
CA ASP A 84 -1.60 6.81 13.30
C ASP A 84 -0.76 7.95 12.70
N ALA A 85 -0.19 7.73 11.51
CA ALA A 85 0.57 8.77 10.81
C ALA A 85 -0.35 9.94 10.38
N LEU A 86 -1.53 9.67 9.84
CA LEU A 86 -2.44 10.73 9.44
C LEU A 86 -2.95 11.54 10.64
N GLU A 87 -3.18 10.91 11.78
CA GLU A 87 -3.51 11.61 13.03
C GLU A 87 -2.38 12.52 13.50
N GLN A 88 -1.13 12.06 13.41
CA GLN A 88 0.05 12.90 13.71
C GLN A 88 0.17 14.12 12.78
N ARG A 89 -0.37 14.02 11.56
CA ARG A 89 -0.50 15.15 10.62
C ARG A 89 -1.74 16.03 10.86
N GLY A 90 -2.53 15.73 11.89
CA GLY A 90 -3.70 16.52 12.29
C GLY A 90 -5.02 16.09 11.65
N ALA A 91 -5.08 14.95 10.95
CA ALA A 91 -6.35 14.43 10.46
C ALA A 91 -7.22 13.92 11.64
N PRO A 92 -8.55 14.15 11.63
CA PRO A 92 -9.45 13.52 12.58
C PRO A 92 -9.41 11.99 12.49
N THR A 93 -9.47 11.27 13.62
CA THR A 93 -9.36 9.80 13.70
C THR A 93 -10.23 9.06 12.67
N ALA A 94 -11.53 9.38 12.59
CA ALA A 94 -12.42 8.70 11.65
C ALA A 94 -12.06 8.95 10.17
N GLU A 95 -11.48 10.10 9.86
CA GLU A 95 -10.97 10.41 8.52
C GLU A 95 -9.64 9.67 8.27
N ALA A 96 -8.72 9.68 9.24
CA ALA A 96 -7.45 8.97 9.17
C ALA A 96 -7.65 7.47 8.90
N ASP A 97 -8.55 6.81 9.64
CA ASP A 97 -8.89 5.41 9.47
C ASP A 97 -9.40 5.12 8.05
N LEU A 98 -10.36 5.92 7.58
CA LEU A 98 -10.94 5.74 6.24
C LEU A 98 -9.89 5.92 5.15
N LEU A 99 -9.12 7.01 5.21
CA LEU A 99 -8.10 7.34 4.20
C LEU A 99 -6.98 6.30 4.17
N ALA A 100 -6.58 5.76 5.32
CA ALA A 100 -5.59 4.69 5.39
C ALA A 100 -6.08 3.41 4.69
N GLN A 101 -7.32 3.00 4.96
CA GLN A 101 -7.92 1.82 4.32
C GLN A 101 -8.04 2.00 2.79
N VAL A 102 -8.47 3.18 2.34
CA VAL A 102 -8.55 3.50 0.90
C VAL A 102 -7.16 3.49 0.25
N GLY A 103 -6.16 4.08 0.90
CA GLY A 103 -4.78 4.07 0.41
C GLY A 103 -4.23 2.65 0.25
N ILE A 104 -4.51 1.77 1.21
CA ILE A 104 -4.11 0.36 1.13
C ILE A 104 -4.85 -0.39 0.02
N ALA A 105 -6.14 -0.12 -0.19
CA ALA A 105 -6.87 -0.71 -1.31
C ALA A 105 -6.26 -0.33 -2.67
N ILE A 106 -5.92 0.96 -2.85
CA ILE A 106 -5.23 1.46 -4.05
C ILE A 106 -3.89 0.75 -4.24
N PHE A 107 -3.10 0.65 -3.18
CA PHE A 107 -1.78 0.01 -3.24
C PHE A 107 -1.86 -1.46 -3.61
N VAL A 108 -2.78 -2.21 -3.01
CA VAL A 108 -2.96 -3.65 -3.29
C VAL A 108 -3.34 -3.88 -4.75
N GLU A 109 -4.21 -3.04 -5.32
CA GLU A 109 -4.60 -3.11 -6.72
C GLU A 109 -3.46 -2.70 -7.66
N ALA A 110 -2.78 -1.58 -7.38
CA ALA A 110 -1.62 -1.15 -8.17
C ALA A 110 -0.50 -2.21 -8.18
N PHE A 111 -0.20 -2.81 -7.03
CA PHE A 111 0.76 -3.91 -6.91
C PHE A 111 0.31 -5.17 -7.67
N ALA A 112 -0.99 -5.44 -7.71
CA ALA A 112 -1.56 -6.56 -8.47
C ALA A 112 -1.36 -6.40 -9.97
N ARG A 113 -1.61 -5.20 -10.51
CA ARG A 113 -1.38 -4.84 -11.92
C ARG A 113 0.11 -4.92 -12.24
N TRP A 114 0.93 -4.27 -11.42
CA TRP A 114 2.38 -4.23 -11.58
C TRP A 114 3.01 -5.63 -11.62
N ALA A 115 2.62 -6.52 -10.71
CA ALA A 115 3.17 -7.88 -10.64
C ALA A 115 2.81 -8.76 -11.84
N GLN A 116 1.81 -8.37 -12.64
CA GLN A 116 1.40 -9.07 -13.86
C GLN A 116 1.88 -8.35 -15.13
N ASP A 117 2.42 -7.15 -14.99
CA ASP A 117 2.84 -6.33 -16.11
C ASP A 117 4.12 -6.87 -16.76
N THR A 118 4.13 -6.86 -18.09
CA THR A 118 5.28 -7.21 -18.93
C THR A 118 5.91 -5.98 -19.58
N GLN A 119 5.26 -4.82 -19.48
CA GLN A 119 5.63 -3.56 -20.13
C GLN A 119 6.57 -2.69 -19.28
N SER A 120 7.08 -3.21 -18.16
CA SER A 120 8.01 -2.50 -17.25
C SER A 120 7.46 -1.19 -16.67
N THR A 121 6.14 -1.08 -16.49
CA THR A 121 5.50 0.07 -15.85
C THR A 121 6.00 0.20 -14.41
N ARG A 122 6.23 1.43 -13.93
CA ARG A 122 6.62 1.65 -12.53
C ARG A 122 5.41 1.47 -11.63
N LEU A 123 5.63 0.89 -10.45
CA LEU A 123 4.57 0.76 -9.45
C LEU A 123 4.03 2.13 -9.02
N ALA A 124 4.89 3.15 -8.92
CA ALA A 124 4.49 4.52 -8.65
C ALA A 124 3.44 5.06 -9.66
N ASP A 125 3.59 4.72 -10.94
CA ASP A 125 2.67 5.20 -11.98
C ASP A 125 1.31 4.51 -11.86
N LEU A 126 1.31 3.21 -11.58
CA LEU A 126 0.08 2.45 -11.33
C LEU A 126 -0.65 2.89 -10.06
N VAL A 127 0.07 3.32 -9.01
CA VAL A 127 -0.57 3.91 -7.82
C VAL A 127 -1.34 5.17 -8.19
N ARG A 128 -0.74 6.06 -9.01
CA ARG A 128 -1.42 7.29 -9.46
C ARG A 128 -2.61 6.98 -10.37
N GLU A 129 -2.45 6.02 -11.27
CA GLU A 129 -3.51 5.57 -12.19
C GLU A 129 -4.72 5.04 -11.42
N VAL A 130 -4.52 4.08 -10.51
CA VAL A 130 -5.60 3.49 -9.71
C VAL A 130 -6.28 4.54 -8.83
N ALA A 131 -5.53 5.48 -8.25
CA ALA A 131 -6.09 6.58 -7.48
C ALA A 131 -6.97 7.51 -8.35
N ALA A 132 -6.51 7.85 -9.55
CA ALA A 132 -7.25 8.68 -10.49
C ALA A 132 -8.53 7.99 -10.99
N GLU A 133 -8.45 6.69 -11.29
CA GLU A 133 -9.61 5.87 -11.63
C GLU A 133 -10.65 5.89 -10.51
N LEU A 134 -10.25 5.65 -9.25
CA LEU A 134 -11.16 5.69 -8.11
C LEU A 134 -11.83 7.07 -7.98
N ALA A 135 -11.06 8.14 -8.06
CA ALA A 135 -11.58 9.51 -7.97
C ALA A 135 -12.60 9.81 -9.07
N ALA A 136 -12.34 9.37 -10.31
CA ALA A 136 -13.28 9.54 -11.42
C ALA A 136 -14.63 8.83 -11.15
N HIS A 137 -14.60 7.58 -10.68
CA HIS A 137 -15.83 6.84 -10.36
C HIS A 137 -16.63 7.51 -9.23
N LEU A 138 -15.96 7.96 -8.18
CA LEU A 138 -16.61 8.66 -7.06
C LEU A 138 -17.20 10.01 -7.49
N GLY A 139 -16.54 10.72 -8.42
CA GLY A 139 -17.06 11.96 -9.00
C GLY A 139 -18.33 11.75 -9.84
N THR A 140 -18.46 10.60 -10.52
CA THR A 140 -19.66 10.27 -11.31
C THR A 140 -20.83 9.72 -10.49
N ALA A 141 -20.57 9.27 -9.26
CA ALA A 141 -21.60 8.70 -8.37
C ALA A 141 -22.36 9.78 -7.57
N ARG A 142 -22.11 11.06 -7.85
CA ARG A 142 -22.64 12.22 -7.14
C ARG A 142 -23.67 12.96 -7.99
#